data_AF-A0ABD1RVI0-F1
#
_entry.id   AF-A0ABD1RVI0-F1
#
_cell.length_a   1.000
_cell.length_b   1.000
_cell.length_c   1.000
_cell.angle_alpha   90.00
_cell.angle_beta   90.00
_cell.angle_gamma   90.00
#
_symmetry.space_group_name_H-M   'P 1'
#
loop_
_entity.id
_entity.type
_entity.pdbx_description
1 polymer ?
#
loop_
_entity_poly.entity_id
_entity_poly.type
_entity_poly.pdbx_seq_one_letter_code
_entity_poly.pdbx_strand_id
1 'polypeptide(L)'
;MPPIRSSSANIQIGRSPSGHVVPLNIPKGYSVYNSEDKLDRLLAKFKIFDDHIYRAPHPTETLPGSNPYEVAIYKDSMDGGLRFPIHPFFITIFHEFHLTPSQVAPNAWRLALYFLYMCLLHDIDPSIDLFRCVFEMHRLTSCDNYIYFSTRVPFHVPHYRNSNSG
;
A
#
# COMPACT_ATOMS: atom_id res chain seq x y z
N MET A 1 -3.13 37.75 -1.65
CA MET A 1 -2.25 36.76 -0.98
C MET A 1 -2.35 35.46 -1.74
N PRO A 2 -1.26 34.93 -2.32
CA PRO A 2 -1.29 33.60 -2.90
C PRO A 2 -1.32 32.55 -1.77
N PRO A 3 -1.96 31.38 -1.97
CA PRO A 3 -1.92 30.32 -0.99
C PRO A 3 -0.48 29.82 -0.84
N ILE A 4 -0.05 29.67 0.41
CA ILE A 4 1.22 29.05 0.78
C ILE A 4 1.17 27.64 0.19
N ARG A 5 1.93 27.42 -0.90
CA ARG A 5 2.27 26.08 -1.36
C ARG A 5 3.04 25.45 -0.22
N SER A 6 2.36 24.65 0.60
CA SER A 6 3.01 23.70 1.49
C SER A 6 4.01 22.96 0.62
N SER A 7 5.29 23.14 0.94
CA SER A 7 6.40 22.47 0.28
C SER A 7 6.03 21.01 0.15
N SER A 8 5.71 20.60 -1.07
CA SER A 8 5.52 19.21 -1.47
C SER A 8 6.90 18.58 -1.35
N ALA A 9 7.33 18.31 -0.12
CA ALA A 9 8.36 17.33 0.14
C ALA A 9 7.75 16.04 -0.37
N ASN A 10 8.00 15.74 -1.66
CA ASN A 10 7.64 14.49 -2.29
C ASN A 10 8.18 13.40 -1.39
N ILE A 11 7.31 12.82 -0.56
CA ILE A 11 7.73 11.88 0.47
C ILE A 11 8.37 10.73 -0.30
N GLN A 12 9.66 10.50 -0.06
CA GLN A 12 10.47 9.49 -0.75
C GLN A 12 10.15 8.08 -0.24
N ILE A 13 8.86 7.78 -0.13
CA ILE A 13 8.27 6.51 0.27
C ILE A 13 8.73 5.43 -0.72
N GLY A 14 9.32 4.35 -0.21
CA GLY A 14 9.70 3.16 -0.98
C GLY A 14 10.86 3.28 -1.95
N ARG A 15 11.79 4.21 -1.69
CA ARG A 15 13.00 4.39 -2.49
C ARG A 15 14.21 3.74 -1.81
N SER A 16 15.16 3.26 -2.61
CA SER A 16 16.50 2.92 -2.11
C SER A 16 17.15 4.17 -1.47
N PRO A 17 18.21 4.03 -0.65
CA PRO A 17 19.00 5.16 -0.17
C PRO A 17 19.53 6.08 -1.30
N SER A 18 19.61 5.54 -2.53
CA SER A 18 19.97 6.27 -3.76
C SER A 18 18.78 6.90 -4.50
N GLY A 19 17.57 6.83 -3.96
CA GLY A 19 16.37 7.48 -4.52
C GLY A 19 15.70 6.73 -5.67
N HIS A 20 16.15 5.53 -6.01
CA HIS A 20 15.56 4.72 -7.08
C HIS A 20 14.36 3.93 -6.57
N VAL A 21 13.29 3.85 -7.37
CA VAL A 21 12.20 2.91 -7.11
C VAL A 21 12.73 1.51 -7.36
N VAL A 22 12.55 0.63 -6.37
CA VAL A 22 13.00 -0.75 -6.52
C VAL A 22 11.91 -1.54 -7.25
N PRO A 23 12.19 -2.07 -8.45
CA PRO A 23 11.20 -2.82 -9.22
C PRO A 23 10.74 -4.05 -8.44
N LEU A 24 9.43 -4.29 -8.39
CA LEU A 24 8.86 -5.50 -7.80
C LEU A 24 8.78 -6.59 -8.85
N ASN A 25 9.67 -7.58 -8.81
CA ASN A 25 9.60 -8.73 -9.72
C ASN A 25 8.44 -9.67 -9.33
N ILE A 26 7.21 -9.30 -9.69
CA ILE A 26 6.01 -10.07 -9.35
C ILE A 26 5.72 -11.02 -10.52
N PRO A 27 5.66 -12.34 -10.29
CA PRO A 27 5.46 -13.33 -11.36
C PRO A 27 4.06 -13.31 -12.01
N LYS A 28 3.18 -12.34 -11.70
CA LYS A 28 1.86 -12.21 -12.33
C LYS A 28 1.93 -11.19 -13.48
N GLY A 29 1.63 -11.68 -14.69
CA GLY A 29 1.48 -10.87 -15.89
C GLY A 29 0.43 -9.77 -15.74
N TYR A 30 0.66 -8.68 -16.48
CA TYR A 30 -0.17 -7.51 -16.76
C TYR A 30 -1.40 -7.26 -15.87
N SER A 31 -1.49 -6.03 -15.34
CA SER A 31 -2.69 -5.57 -14.64
C SER A 31 -3.94 -5.78 -15.48
N VAL A 32 -4.97 -6.40 -14.88
CA VAL A 32 -6.30 -6.51 -15.51
C VAL A 32 -7.01 -5.15 -15.60
N TYR A 33 -6.54 -4.13 -14.87
CA TYR A 33 -7.02 -2.74 -14.87
C TYR A 33 -6.12 -1.88 -15.77
N ASN A 34 -6.17 -2.10 -17.08
CA ASN A 34 -5.27 -1.52 -18.08
C ASN A 34 -6.00 -0.61 -19.09
N SER A 35 -7.15 -0.07 -18.72
CA SER A 35 -7.94 0.83 -19.57
C SER A 35 -8.68 1.87 -18.73
N GLU A 36 -8.94 3.05 -19.32
CA GLU A 36 -9.65 4.15 -18.66
C GLU A 36 -11.05 3.73 -18.16
N ASP A 37 -11.86 3.05 -18.98
CA ASP A 37 -13.19 2.56 -18.54
C ASP A 37 -13.12 1.65 -17.31
N LYS A 38 -12.07 0.82 -17.18
CA LYS A 38 -11.89 -0.03 -15.99
C LYS A 38 -11.43 0.77 -14.78
N LEU A 39 -10.62 1.80 -15.00
CA LEU A 39 -10.20 2.72 -13.96
C LEU A 39 -11.39 3.51 -13.44
N ASP A 40 -12.21 4.11 -14.32
CA ASP A 40 -13.40 4.88 -13.96
C ASP A 40 -14.37 4.05 -13.12
N ARG A 41 -14.63 2.80 -13.53
CA ARG A 41 -15.46 1.87 -12.75
C ARG A 41 -14.87 1.59 -11.36
N LEU A 42 -13.55 1.52 -11.25
CA LEU A 42 -12.86 1.28 -9.99
C LEU A 42 -12.94 2.51 -9.08
N LEU A 43 -12.68 3.71 -9.60
CA LEU A 43 -12.79 4.97 -8.85
C LEU A 43 -14.23 5.18 -8.36
N ALA A 44 -15.22 4.94 -9.22
CA ALA A 44 -16.64 5.01 -8.85
C ALA A 44 -17.01 3.97 -7.77
N LYS A 45 -16.55 2.72 -7.91
CA LYS A 45 -16.78 1.66 -6.91
C LYS A 45 -16.26 2.07 -5.53
N PHE A 46 -15.07 2.63 -5.46
CA PHE A 46 -14.44 3.02 -4.20
C PHE A 46 -14.82 4.41 -3.70
N LYS A 47 -15.67 5.14 -4.45
CA LYS A 47 -16.14 6.49 -4.11
C LYS A 47 -14.97 7.44 -3.81
N ILE A 48 -13.95 7.38 -4.67
CA ILE A 48 -12.76 8.22 -4.56
C ILE A 48 -13.12 9.60 -5.13
N PHE A 49 -12.97 10.64 -4.32
CA PHE A 49 -13.32 12.02 -4.65
C PHE A 49 -12.23 13.00 -4.21
N ASP A 50 -10.98 12.57 -4.22
CA ASP A 50 -9.86 13.43 -3.82
C ASP A 50 -9.20 14.12 -5.02
N ASP A 51 -8.21 14.95 -4.73
CA ASP A 51 -7.48 15.74 -5.72
C ASP A 51 -6.31 14.96 -6.35
N HIS A 52 -6.22 13.64 -6.14
CA HIS A 52 -5.16 12.83 -6.73
C HIS A 52 -5.45 12.50 -8.20
N ILE A 53 -4.37 12.38 -8.98
CA ILE A 53 -4.45 11.94 -10.37
C ILE A 53 -4.31 10.42 -10.41
N TYR A 54 -5.32 9.74 -10.97
CA TYR A 54 -5.32 8.30 -11.17
C TYR A 54 -5.08 7.97 -12.65
N ARG A 55 -4.34 6.88 -12.90
CA ARG A 55 -4.05 6.40 -14.26
C ARG A 55 -4.03 4.88 -14.28
N ALA A 56 -4.50 4.29 -15.39
CA ALA A 56 -4.34 2.86 -15.63
C ALA A 56 -2.89 2.56 -16.09
N PRO A 57 -2.24 1.49 -15.59
CA PRO A 57 -0.93 1.07 -16.10
C PRO A 57 -0.96 0.82 -17.60
N HIS A 58 0.09 1.28 -18.28
CA HIS A 58 0.27 1.06 -19.72
C HIS A 58 0.52 -0.43 -20.02
N PRO A 59 0.14 -0.97 -21.18
CA PRO A 59 0.41 -2.37 -21.52
C PRO A 59 1.89 -2.78 -21.47
N THR A 60 2.82 -1.83 -21.58
CA THR A 60 4.27 -2.08 -21.46
C THR A 60 4.79 -1.90 -20.03
N GLU A 61 3.96 -1.39 -19.12
CA GLU A 61 4.28 -1.29 -17.69
C GLU A 61 4.01 -2.64 -17.04
N THR A 62 5.08 -3.36 -16.77
CA THR A 62 5.04 -4.67 -16.14
C THR A 62 5.16 -4.60 -14.62
N LEU A 63 5.51 -3.44 -14.06
CA LEU A 63 5.91 -3.30 -12.66
C LEU A 63 5.17 -2.14 -11.99
N PRO A 64 4.59 -2.36 -10.80
CA PRO A 64 4.17 -1.27 -9.91
C PRO A 64 5.37 -0.33 -9.66
N GLY A 65 5.24 0.97 -9.98
CA GLY A 65 6.27 1.97 -9.70
C GLY A 65 7.34 2.16 -10.78
N SER A 66 7.07 1.80 -12.04
CA SER A 66 7.97 2.11 -13.18
C SER A 66 8.24 3.62 -13.34
N ASN A 67 7.29 4.47 -12.95
CA ASN A 67 7.43 5.92 -12.91
C ASN A 67 7.77 6.38 -11.47
N PRO A 68 8.92 7.06 -11.23
CA PRO A 68 9.33 7.50 -9.89
C PRO A 68 8.46 8.62 -9.30
N TYR A 69 7.55 9.19 -10.10
CA TYR A 69 6.59 10.21 -9.67
C TYR A 69 5.18 9.64 -9.40
N GLU A 70 5.00 8.33 -9.52
CA GLU A 70 3.73 7.65 -9.31
C GLU A 70 3.84 6.62 -8.18
N VAL A 71 2.70 6.35 -7.53
CA VAL A 71 2.56 5.28 -6.55
C VAL A 71 1.56 4.27 -7.09
N ALA A 72 1.99 3.01 -7.19
CA ALA A 72 1.11 1.94 -7.62
C ALA A 72 0.42 1.27 -6.42
N ILE A 73 -0.81 0.82 -6.64
CA ILE A 73 -1.67 0.25 -5.59
C ILE A 73 -2.40 -0.95 -6.16
N TYR A 74 -2.43 -2.05 -5.42
CA TYR A 74 -3.27 -3.18 -5.79
C TYR A 74 -4.73 -2.87 -5.50
N LYS A 75 -5.59 -3.19 -6.46
CA LYS A 75 -7.06 -3.21 -6.26
C LYS A 75 -7.44 -4.08 -5.07
N ASP A 76 -6.73 -5.17 -4.81
CA ASP A 76 -6.98 -6.03 -3.63
C ASP A 76 -6.70 -5.32 -2.30
N SER A 77 -5.75 -4.39 -2.24
CA SER A 77 -5.51 -3.56 -1.05
C SER A 77 -6.68 -2.60 -0.84
N MET A 78 -7.24 -2.05 -1.92
CA MET A 78 -8.47 -1.24 -1.89
C MET A 78 -9.67 -2.07 -1.41
N ASP A 79 -9.88 -3.28 -1.94
CA ASP A 79 -10.92 -4.18 -1.42
C ASP A 79 -10.68 -4.54 0.05
N GLY A 80 -9.42 -4.61 0.48
CA GLY A 80 -9.02 -4.81 1.87
C GLY A 80 -9.22 -3.61 2.79
N GLY A 81 -9.70 -2.46 2.28
CA GLY A 81 -10.00 -1.28 3.07
C GLY A 81 -9.00 -0.12 2.92
N LEU A 82 -8.01 -0.20 2.01
CA LEU A 82 -7.18 0.96 1.67
C LEU A 82 -8.08 2.09 1.14
N ARG A 83 -8.03 3.26 1.76
CA ARG A 83 -8.77 4.45 1.34
C ARG A 83 -7.85 5.66 1.34
N PHE A 84 -8.24 6.66 0.55
CA PHE A 84 -7.57 7.94 0.47
C PHE A 84 -8.36 9.03 1.22
N PRO A 85 -7.68 9.98 1.88
CA PRO A 85 -6.23 10.00 2.13
C PRO A 85 -5.77 8.83 3.03
N ILE A 86 -4.53 8.35 2.84
CA ILE A 86 -3.97 7.25 3.64
C ILE A 86 -3.82 7.71 5.10
N HIS A 87 -4.25 6.87 6.05
CA HIS A 87 -4.13 7.19 7.47
C HIS A 87 -2.66 7.49 7.87
N PRO A 88 -2.38 8.57 8.64
CA PRO A 88 -1.02 9.01 8.97
C PRO A 88 -0.11 7.92 9.53
N PHE A 89 -0.66 7.01 10.36
CA PHE A 89 0.07 5.85 10.87
C PHE A 89 0.74 5.00 9.77
N PHE A 90 0.05 4.75 8.65
CA PHE A 90 0.65 3.98 7.54
C PHE A 90 1.70 4.78 6.80
N ILE A 91 1.57 6.11 6.72
CA ILE A 91 2.61 6.98 6.18
C ILE A 91 3.89 6.83 7.01
N THR A 92 3.76 6.81 8.34
CA THR A 92 4.88 6.54 9.26
C THR A 92 5.49 5.16 9.01
N ILE A 93 4.69 4.10 8.86
CA ILE A 93 5.21 2.76 8.51
C ILE A 93 6.00 2.82 7.20
N PHE A 94 5.45 3.42 6.15
CA PHE A 94 6.12 3.50 4.86
C PHE A 94 7.43 4.27 4.91
N HIS A 95 7.47 5.33 5.72
CA HIS A 95 8.68 6.11 5.95
C HIS A 95 9.74 5.29 6.71
N GLU A 96 9.37 4.71 7.85
CA GLU A 96 10.28 3.96 8.73
C GLU A 96 10.87 2.72 8.09
N PHE A 97 10.11 2.03 7.25
CA PHE A 97 10.55 0.81 6.58
C PHE A 97 11.05 1.05 5.15
N HIS A 98 11.05 2.30 4.68
CA HIS A 98 11.37 2.69 3.31
C HIS A 98 10.58 1.86 2.28
N LEU A 99 9.26 1.80 2.45
CA LEU A 99 8.35 1.01 1.63
C LEU A 99 7.40 1.89 0.83
N THR A 100 7.01 1.45 -0.37
CA THR A 100 5.85 1.97 -1.10
C THR A 100 4.60 1.15 -0.77
N PRO A 101 3.38 1.73 -0.91
CA PRO A 101 2.15 0.96 -0.89
C PRO A 101 2.16 -0.25 -1.83
N SER A 102 2.78 -0.15 -3.00
CA SER A 102 2.94 -1.25 -3.96
C SER A 102 3.81 -2.41 -3.44
N GLN A 103 4.75 -2.14 -2.53
CA GLN A 103 5.63 -3.17 -1.96
C GLN A 103 4.94 -3.98 -0.85
N VAL A 104 3.82 -3.50 -0.33
CA VAL A 104 3.08 -4.21 0.72
C VAL A 104 2.06 -5.14 0.08
N ALA A 105 2.15 -6.42 0.41
CA ALA A 105 1.19 -7.41 -0.08
C ALA A 105 -0.23 -7.05 0.37
N PRO A 106 -1.28 -7.30 -0.45
CA PRO A 106 -2.67 -7.02 -0.04
C PRO A 106 -3.07 -7.70 1.28
N ASN A 107 -2.55 -8.89 1.57
CA ASN A 107 -2.80 -9.56 2.85
C ASN A 107 -2.07 -8.88 4.02
N ALA A 108 -0.84 -8.41 3.79
CA ALA A 108 -0.08 -7.64 4.79
C ALA A 108 -0.77 -6.30 5.08
N TRP A 109 -1.32 -5.65 4.05
CA TRP A 109 -2.13 -4.46 4.22
C TRP A 109 -3.35 -4.70 5.12
N ARG A 110 -4.08 -5.79 4.91
CA ARG A 110 -5.23 -6.16 5.76
C ARG A 110 -4.84 -6.40 7.22
N LEU A 111 -3.68 -7.01 7.47
CA LEU A 111 -3.16 -7.19 8.83
C LEU A 111 -2.86 -5.85 9.50
N ALA A 112 -2.21 -4.94 8.78
CA ALA A 112 -1.86 -3.62 9.29
C ALA A 112 -3.11 -2.76 9.55
N LEU A 113 -4.13 -2.84 8.69
CA LEU A 113 -5.44 -2.23 8.93
C LEU A 113 -6.14 -2.80 10.16
N TYR A 114 -6.13 -4.11 10.31
CA TYR A 114 -6.75 -4.75 11.47
C TYR A 114 -6.04 -4.35 12.77
N PHE A 115 -4.71 -4.24 12.77
CA PHE A 115 -3.97 -3.68 13.89
C PHE A 115 -4.40 -2.26 14.23
N LEU A 116 -4.48 -1.38 13.22
CA LEU A 116 -4.92 0.00 13.45
C LEU A 116 -6.33 0.03 14.02
N TYR A 117 -7.24 -0.77 13.46
CA TYR A 117 -8.60 -0.90 13.97
C TYR A 117 -8.65 -1.34 15.43
N MET A 118 -7.86 -2.34 15.82
CA MET A 118 -7.78 -2.80 17.21
C MET A 118 -7.21 -1.73 18.14
N CYS A 119 -6.19 -0.98 17.71
CA CYS A 119 -5.65 0.14 18.50
C CYS A 119 -6.74 1.19 18.75
N LEU A 120 -7.44 1.61 17.70
CA LEU A 120 -8.52 2.59 17.80
C LEU A 120 -9.70 2.09 18.64
N LEU A 121 -10.07 0.81 18.52
CA LEU A 121 -11.16 0.21 19.30
C LEU A 121 -10.87 0.19 20.81
N HIS A 122 -9.60 0.09 21.19
CA HIS A 122 -9.14 0.00 22.57
C HIS A 122 -8.55 1.30 23.11
N ASP A 123 -8.71 2.42 22.40
CA ASP A 123 -8.10 3.73 22.74
C ASP A 123 -6.57 3.66 22.98
N ILE A 124 -5.89 2.80 22.23
CA ILE A 124 -4.43 2.67 22.22
C ILE A 124 -3.88 3.51 21.07
N ASP A 125 -2.89 4.36 21.34
CA ASP A 125 -2.20 5.12 20.30
C ASP A 125 -1.34 4.18 19.43
N PRO A 126 -1.63 4.03 18.12
CA PRO A 126 -0.85 3.16 17.25
C PRO A 126 0.55 3.73 17.03
N SER A 127 1.57 3.00 17.51
CA SER A 127 2.98 3.36 17.31
C SER A 127 3.75 2.31 16.53
N ILE A 128 4.89 2.72 15.94
CA ILE A 128 5.77 1.81 15.19
C ILE A 128 6.36 0.74 16.12
N ASP A 129 6.67 1.08 17.36
CA ASP A 129 7.20 0.12 18.33
C ASP A 129 6.15 -0.92 18.70
N LEU A 130 4.90 -0.49 18.93
CA LEU A 130 3.80 -1.43 19.16
C LEU A 130 3.57 -2.33 17.94
N PHE A 131 3.64 -1.76 16.73
CA PHE A 131 3.54 -2.53 15.49
C PHE A 131 4.64 -3.61 15.40
N ARG A 132 5.89 -3.28 15.78
CA ARG A 132 7.02 -4.22 15.82
C ARG A 132 6.89 -5.29 16.91
N CYS A 133 6.18 -5.01 18.01
CA CYS A 133 5.85 -6.00 19.03
C CYS A 133 4.83 -7.03 18.52
N VAL A 134 3.86 -6.60 17.71
CA VAL A 134 2.80 -7.48 17.20
C VAL A 134 3.21 -8.22 15.94
N PHE A 135 3.94 -7.57 15.03
CA PHE A 135 4.30 -8.14 13.74
C PHE A 135 5.80 -8.29 13.53
N GLU A 136 6.14 -9.35 12.80
CA GLU A 136 7.42 -9.50 12.14
C GLU A 136 7.26 -9.21 10.66
N MET A 137 8.16 -8.38 10.14
CA MET A 137 8.21 -8.02 8.73
C MET A 137 9.17 -8.93 8.00
N HIS A 138 8.69 -9.53 6.91
CA HIS A 138 9.49 -10.39 6.05
C HIS A 138 9.55 -9.82 4.64
N ARG A 139 10.73 -9.91 4.03
CA ARG A 139 10.95 -9.56 2.63
C ARG A 139 11.00 -10.83 1.82
N LEU A 140 10.16 -10.93 0.80
CA LEU A 140 10.20 -12.05 -0.13
C LEU A 140 11.39 -11.85 -1.08
N THR A 141 12.39 -12.72 -1.00
CA THR A 141 13.58 -12.65 -1.87
C THR A 141 13.30 -13.11 -3.30
N SER A 142 12.24 -13.88 -3.52
CA SER A 142 11.80 -14.35 -4.84
C SER A 142 10.98 -13.32 -5.63
N CYS A 143 10.49 -12.27 -4.97
CA CYS A 143 9.80 -11.14 -5.60
C CYS A 143 10.42 -9.88 -5.03
N ASP A 144 11.41 -9.32 -5.72
CA ASP A 144 12.27 -8.22 -5.23
C ASP A 144 11.51 -7.21 -4.36
N ASN A 145 11.76 -7.23 -3.04
CA ASN A 145 11.23 -6.27 -2.06
C ASN A 145 9.71 -6.29 -1.84
N TYR A 146 9.06 -7.42 -2.09
CA TYR A 146 7.66 -7.64 -1.68
C TYR A 146 7.58 -8.00 -0.19
N ILE A 147 6.72 -7.30 0.56
CA ILE A 147 6.64 -7.38 2.02
C ILE A 147 5.41 -8.15 2.47
N TYR A 148 5.59 -9.06 3.42
CA TYR A 148 4.51 -9.66 4.19
C TYR A 148 4.75 -9.57 5.70
N PHE A 149 3.65 -9.65 6.46
CA PHE A 149 3.69 -9.67 7.92
C PHE A 149 3.35 -11.06 8.44
N SER A 150 4.07 -11.51 9.46
CA SER A 150 3.63 -12.59 10.35
C SER A 150 3.39 -12.02 11.74
N THR A 151 2.52 -12.65 12.51
CA THR A 151 2.19 -12.22 13.88
C THR A 151 3.17 -12.84 14.86
N ARG A 152 3.81 -12.04 15.72
CA ARG A 152 4.69 -12.52 16.81
C ARG A 152 3.90 -13.07 18.00
N VAL A 153 2.65 -12.65 18.12
CA VAL A 153 1.73 -13.05 19.19
C VAL A 153 0.53 -13.79 18.58
N PRO A 154 -0.19 -14.62 19.36
CA PRO A 154 -1.46 -15.19 18.93
C PRO A 154 -2.44 -14.05 18.65
N PHE A 155 -2.55 -13.69 17.37
CA PHE A 155 -3.38 -12.58 16.92
C PHE A 155 -4.49 -13.17 16.07
N HIS A 156 -5.72 -13.10 16.57
CA HIS A 156 -6.87 -13.69 15.89
C HIS A 156 -7.30 -12.79 14.73
N VAL A 157 -6.68 -13.02 13.58
CA VAL A 157 -6.98 -12.29 12.37
C VAL A 157 -8.22 -12.91 11.72
N PRO A 158 -9.24 -12.12 11.33
CA PRO A 158 -10.33 -12.61 10.51
C PRO A 158 -9.80 -13.25 9.23
N HIS A 159 -10.36 -14.39 8.82
CA HIS A 159 -9.98 -14.99 7.56
C HIS A 159 -10.47 -14.10 6.40
N TYR A 160 -9.55 -13.41 5.74
CA TYR A 160 -9.89 -12.58 4.57
C TYR A 160 -9.97 -13.45 3.32
N ARG A 161 -11.11 -13.40 2.61
CA ARG A 161 -11.28 -14.09 1.33
C ARG A 161 -10.27 -13.52 0.33
N ASN A 162 -9.40 -14.37 -0.22
CA ASN A 162 -8.44 -13.93 -1.24
C ASN A 162 -9.10 -13.87 -2.62
N SER A 163 -8.65 -12.99 -3.50
CA SER A 163 -9.20 -12.84 -4.85
C SER A 163 -8.92 -14.04 -5.77
N ASN A 164 -8.12 -15.02 -5.32
CA ASN A 164 -7.83 -16.27 -6.04
C ASN A 164 -8.71 -17.45 -5.57
N SER A 165 -9.70 -17.21 -4.69
CA SER A 165 -10.63 -18.24 -4.18
C SER A 165 -11.99 -18.09 -4.84
N GLY A 166 -11.96 -18.08 -6.18
CA GLY A 166 -13.08 -18.23 -7.08
C GLY A 166 -12.93 -19.53 -7.85
#